data_AF-A0A3D4IKF8-F1
#
_entry.id   AF-A0A3D4IKF8-F1
#
_cell.length_a   1.000
_cell.length_b   1.000
_cell.length_c   1.000
_cell.angle_alpha   90.00
_cell.angle_beta   90.00
_cell.angle_gamma   90.00
#
_symmetry.space_group_name_H-M   'P 1'
#
loop_
_entity.id
_entity.type
_entity.pdbx_description
1 polymer ?
#
loop_
_entity_poly.entity_id
_entity_poly.type
_entity_poly.pdbx_seq_one_letter_code
_entity_poly.pdbx_strand_id
1 'polypeptide(L)'
;MHCDLLAEDWKTDEAEALLEKQGLTTRRATSSDFEPVMAFLEQNFKPWQFEVAASFRKNPIAVHLGLRNGQLLGFAAYDGTHTGLPWFGPMGTDPTERKLGIGAVLLRRCLRDQKDHGHTFSVIPWVGPYTFYAQHASAEISRIFWRFQKTISLLS
;
A
#
# COMPACT_ATOMS: atom_id res chain seq x y z
N MET A 1 -0.33 2.76 12.71
CA MET A 1 0.96 2.19 13.15
C MET A 1 2.07 3.12 12.69
N HIS A 2 3.18 3.12 13.42
CA HIS A 2 4.37 3.91 13.13
C HIS A 2 5.50 2.97 12.75
N CYS A 3 6.20 3.27 11.66
CA CYS A 3 7.34 2.50 11.16
C CYS A 3 8.56 3.43 11.14
N ASP A 4 9.66 3.02 11.77
CA ASP A 4 10.93 3.74 11.70
C ASP A 4 11.65 3.38 10.39
N LEU A 5 11.77 4.35 9.47
CA LEU A 5 12.37 4.12 8.16
C LEU A 5 13.90 4.01 8.20
N LEU A 6 14.53 4.44 9.30
CA LEU A 6 15.99 4.36 9.47
C LEU A 6 16.45 3.02 10.01
N ALA A 7 15.53 2.21 10.56
CA ALA A 7 15.83 0.92 11.15
C ALA A 7 16.38 -0.12 10.15
N GLU A 8 16.03 0.01 8.86
CA GLU A 8 16.53 -0.86 7.82
C GLU A 8 16.58 -0.18 6.44
N ASP A 9 17.13 -0.89 5.45
CA ASP A 9 17.22 -0.42 4.08
C ASP A 9 16.04 -0.82 3.20
N TRP A 10 15.03 -1.54 3.69
CA TRP A 10 13.83 -1.84 2.90
C TRP A 10 14.11 -2.54 1.56
N LYS A 11 15.25 -3.24 1.45
CA LYS A 11 15.62 -3.99 0.24
C LYS A 11 14.60 -5.09 -0.04
N THR A 12 14.39 -5.36 -1.33
CA THR A 12 13.41 -6.34 -1.80
C THR A 12 13.96 -7.32 -2.81
N ASP A 13 15.23 -7.19 -3.22
CA ASP A 13 15.85 -7.93 -4.33
C ASP A 13 15.68 -9.46 -4.19
N GLU A 14 15.98 -10.01 -3.01
CA GLU A 14 15.85 -11.45 -2.75
C GLU A 14 14.38 -11.91 -2.77
N ALA A 15 13.48 -11.11 -2.20
CA ALA A 15 12.05 -11.41 -2.18
C ALA A 15 11.44 -11.32 -3.58
N GLU A 16 11.88 -10.37 -4.40
CA GLU A 16 11.49 -10.24 -5.80
C GLU A 16 11.99 -11.42 -6.64
N ALA A 17 13.24 -11.85 -6.45
CA ALA A 17 13.76 -13.05 -7.12
C ALA A 17 12.98 -14.32 -6.76
N LEU A 18 12.44 -14.42 -5.54
CA LEU A 18 11.55 -15.52 -5.13
C LEU A 18 10.15 -15.42 -5.74
N LEU A 19 9.63 -14.21 -5.92
CA LEU A 19 8.36 -13.96 -6.61
C LEU A 19 8.48 -14.33 -8.10
N GLU A 20 9.59 -13.98 -8.75
CA GLU A 20 9.81 -14.26 -10.17
C GLU A 20 9.78 -15.76 -10.47
N LYS A 21 10.34 -16.60 -9.59
CA LYS A 21 10.26 -18.07 -9.69
C LYS A 21 8.81 -18.61 -9.64
N GLN A 22 7.87 -17.81 -9.16
CA GLN A 22 6.43 -18.11 -9.09
C GLN A 22 5.63 -17.42 -10.21
N GLY A 23 6.31 -16.80 -11.18
CA GLY A 23 5.68 -16.02 -12.25
C GLY A 23 5.10 -14.68 -11.79
N LEU A 24 5.53 -14.20 -10.62
CA LEU A 24 5.08 -12.95 -10.01
C LEU A 24 6.16 -11.88 -10.17
N THR A 25 5.75 -10.65 -10.46
CA THR A 25 6.67 -9.51 -10.58
C THR A 25 6.11 -8.32 -9.82
N THR A 26 6.99 -7.41 -9.39
CA THR A 26 6.56 -6.11 -8.87
C THR A 26 7.31 -4.97 -9.54
N ARG A 27 6.66 -3.83 -9.71
CA ARG A 27 7.28 -2.63 -10.31
C ARG A 27 6.54 -1.37 -9.90
N ARG A 28 7.19 -0.21 -10.10
CA ARG A 28 6.49 1.08 -10.05
C ARG A 28 5.45 1.15 -11.19
N ALA A 29 4.32 1.77 -10.90
CA ALA A 29 3.33 2.10 -11.92
C ALA A 29 3.89 3.14 -12.90
N THR A 30 3.38 3.10 -14.12
CA THR A 30 3.59 4.05 -15.20
C THR A 30 2.26 4.75 -15.50
N SER A 31 2.28 5.83 -16.29
CA SER A 31 1.05 6.53 -16.68
C SER A 31 0.04 5.63 -17.39
N SER A 32 0.49 4.63 -18.16
CA SER A 32 -0.38 3.66 -18.84
C SER A 32 -1.10 2.70 -17.89
N ASP A 33 -0.67 2.59 -16.64
CA ASP A 33 -1.31 1.72 -15.65
C ASP A 33 -2.52 2.38 -14.96
N PHE A 34 -2.76 3.67 -15.19
CA PHE A 34 -3.82 4.42 -14.50
C PHE A 34 -5.20 3.76 -14.66
N GLU A 35 -5.64 3.57 -15.91
CA GLU A 35 -6.97 2.98 -16.19
C GLU A 35 -7.10 1.54 -15.68
N PRO A 36 -6.14 0.61 -15.92
CA PRO A 36 -6.19 -0.72 -15.32
C PRO A 36 -6.28 -0.73 -13.79
N VAL A 37 -5.54 0.16 -13.11
CA VAL A 37 -5.59 0.26 -11.65
C VAL A 37 -6.92 0.82 -11.17
N MET A 38 -7.47 1.86 -11.82
CA MET A 38 -8.79 2.41 -11.45
C MET A 38 -9.90 1.36 -11.61
N ALA A 39 -9.84 0.54 -12.66
CA ALA A 39 -10.78 -0.57 -12.86
C ALA A 39 -10.66 -1.64 -11.77
N PHE A 40 -9.44 -2.00 -11.38
CA PHE A 40 -9.20 -2.94 -10.27
C PHE A 40 -9.73 -2.42 -8.94
N LEU A 41 -9.55 -1.12 -8.67
CA LEU A 41 -10.08 -0.46 -7.49
C LEU A 41 -11.61 -0.40 -7.49
N GLU A 42 -12.26 -0.10 -8.62
CA GLU A 42 -13.73 -0.05 -8.69
C GLU A 42 -14.35 -1.39 -8.24
N GLN A 43 -13.76 -2.50 -8.64
CA GLN A 43 -14.27 -3.84 -8.34
C GLN A 43 -14.05 -4.28 -6.89
N ASN A 44 -12.89 -3.93 -6.32
CA ASN A 44 -12.42 -4.54 -5.06
C ASN A 44 -12.24 -3.54 -3.92
N PHE A 45 -11.98 -2.26 -4.23
CA PHE A 45 -11.45 -1.26 -3.30
C PHE A 45 -11.95 0.16 -3.59
N LYS A 46 -13.21 0.29 -4.00
CA LYS A 46 -13.80 1.56 -4.49
C LYS A 46 -13.51 2.79 -3.61
N PRO A 47 -13.56 2.72 -2.26
CA PRO A 47 -13.28 3.88 -1.41
C PRO A 47 -11.88 4.50 -1.59
N TRP A 48 -10.93 3.77 -2.19
CA TRP A 48 -9.54 4.18 -2.32
C TRP A 48 -9.18 4.84 -3.65
N GLN A 49 -10.11 4.88 -4.62
CA GLN A 49 -9.86 5.42 -5.97
C GLN A 49 -9.28 6.84 -5.94
N PHE A 50 -9.89 7.73 -5.15
CA PHE A 50 -9.46 9.12 -5.08
C PHE A 50 -8.02 9.26 -4.55
N GLU A 51 -7.66 8.48 -3.54
CA GLU A 51 -6.34 8.53 -2.93
C GLU A 51 -5.25 7.93 -3.83
N VAL A 52 -5.55 6.81 -4.50
CA VAL A 52 -4.63 6.21 -5.47
C VAL A 52 -4.47 7.11 -6.69
N ALA A 53 -5.55 7.73 -7.19
CA ALA A 53 -5.47 8.68 -8.30
C ALA A 53 -4.59 9.91 -7.97
N ALA A 54 -4.61 10.38 -6.71
CA ALA A 54 -3.68 11.43 -6.26
C ALA A 54 -2.23 10.95 -6.27
N SER A 55 -1.97 9.69 -5.88
CA SER A 55 -0.63 9.08 -5.88
C SER A 55 -0.06 8.92 -7.29
N PHE A 56 -0.90 8.74 -8.30
CA PHE A 56 -0.51 8.74 -9.72
C PHE A 56 -0.04 10.10 -10.25
N ARG A 57 -0.34 11.20 -9.55
CA ARG A 57 0.09 12.56 -9.95
C ARG A 57 1.49 12.92 -9.43
N LYS A 58 2.15 12.01 -8.72
CA LYS A 58 3.48 12.23 -8.15
C LYS A 58 4.58 11.97 -9.16
N ASN A 59 5.74 12.57 -8.91
CA ASN A 59 6.95 12.35 -9.69
C ASN A 59 8.13 12.01 -8.76
N PRO A 60 8.59 10.75 -8.72
CA PRO A 60 8.05 9.58 -9.45
C PRO A 60 6.64 9.19 -8.97
N ILE A 61 5.90 8.42 -9.78
CA ILE A 61 4.55 7.93 -9.42
C ILE A 61 4.63 7.15 -8.10
N ALA A 62 3.78 7.51 -7.13
CA ALA A 62 3.82 6.95 -5.78
C ALA A 62 2.95 5.68 -5.63
N VAL A 63 2.97 4.83 -6.65
CA VAL A 63 2.21 3.57 -6.71
C VAL A 63 3.13 2.45 -7.22
N HIS A 64 3.15 1.33 -6.50
CA HIS A 64 3.76 0.07 -6.94
C HIS A 64 2.70 -0.98 -7.20
N LEU A 65 2.97 -1.86 -8.17
CA LEU A 65 2.06 -2.87 -8.68
C LEU A 65 2.67 -4.26 -8.53
N GLY A 66 1.83 -5.22 -8.14
CA GLY A 66 2.13 -6.65 -8.18
C GLY A 66 1.39 -7.30 -9.35
N LEU A 67 2.11 -8.07 -10.16
CA LEU A 67 1.62 -8.60 -11.44
C LEU A 67 1.92 -10.10 -11.55
N ARG A 68 1.04 -10.84 -12.26
CA ARG A 68 1.33 -12.18 -12.76
C ARG A 68 1.11 -12.20 -14.27
N ASN A 69 2.14 -12.53 -15.03
CA ASN A 69 2.06 -12.56 -16.50
C ASN A 69 1.45 -11.27 -17.09
N GLY A 70 1.76 -10.11 -16.50
CA GLY A 70 1.21 -8.79 -16.89
C GLY A 70 -0.18 -8.46 -16.34
N GLN A 71 -0.89 -9.40 -15.71
CA GLN A 71 -2.16 -9.14 -15.05
C GLN A 71 -1.95 -8.53 -13.67
N LEU A 72 -2.65 -7.43 -13.37
CA LEU A 72 -2.65 -6.76 -12.07
C LEU A 72 -3.27 -7.64 -11.00
N LEU A 73 -2.49 -7.97 -9.97
CA LEU A 73 -2.93 -8.72 -8.80
C LEU A 73 -3.01 -7.87 -7.54
N GLY A 74 -2.32 -6.74 -7.49
CA GLY A 74 -2.34 -5.88 -6.33
C GLY A 74 -1.56 -4.59 -6.52
N PHE A 75 -1.74 -3.67 -5.58
CA PHE A 75 -1.09 -2.37 -5.57
C PHE A 75 -0.74 -1.96 -4.13
N ALA A 76 0.23 -1.06 -4.00
CA ALA A 76 0.42 -0.25 -2.81
C ALA A 76 0.74 1.18 -3.23
N ALA A 77 0.17 2.15 -2.52
CA ALA A 77 0.36 3.56 -2.76
C ALA A 77 0.92 4.26 -1.52
N TYR A 78 1.50 5.44 -1.72
CA TYR A 78 1.90 6.36 -0.67
C TYR A 78 1.74 7.80 -1.16
N ASP A 79 1.84 8.76 -0.24
CA ASP A 79 1.81 10.19 -0.58
C ASP A 79 0.57 10.60 -1.40
N GLY A 80 -0.60 9.99 -1.12
CA GLY A 80 -1.85 10.26 -1.83
C GLY A 80 -2.47 11.62 -1.46
N THR A 81 -3.61 11.60 -0.78
CA THR A 81 -4.31 12.83 -0.36
C THR A 81 -3.55 13.60 0.72
N HIS A 82 -2.67 12.93 1.46
CA HIS A 82 -1.80 13.50 2.50
C HIS A 82 -0.45 13.94 1.92
N THR A 83 -0.50 14.80 0.90
CA THR A 83 0.68 15.17 0.12
C THR A 83 1.81 15.76 0.97
N GLY A 84 3.03 15.23 0.84
CA GLY A 84 4.24 15.66 1.55
C GLY A 84 4.36 15.12 2.98
N LEU A 85 3.36 14.36 3.45
CA LEU A 85 3.43 13.66 4.72
C LEU A 85 3.89 12.21 4.49
N PRO A 86 4.61 11.61 5.45
CA PRO A 86 5.10 10.24 5.34
C PRO A 86 3.97 9.22 5.58
N TRP A 87 2.97 9.21 4.70
CA TRP A 87 1.78 8.37 4.82
C TRP A 87 1.87 7.23 3.81
N PHE A 88 1.89 6.01 4.34
CA PHE A 88 1.71 4.81 3.56
C PHE A 88 0.23 4.45 3.45
N GLY A 89 -0.18 4.04 2.26
CA GLY A 89 -1.51 3.53 1.98
C GLY A 89 -2.26 4.37 0.95
N PRO A 90 -3.31 3.78 0.35
CA PRO A 90 -3.82 2.44 0.63
C PRO A 90 -3.02 1.33 -0.08
N MET A 91 -3.28 0.08 0.29
CA MET A 91 -2.76 -1.10 -0.41
C MET A 91 -3.82 -2.20 -0.51
N GLY A 92 -3.78 -2.99 -1.57
CA GLY A 92 -4.71 -4.08 -1.79
C GLY A 92 -4.14 -5.16 -2.68
N THR A 93 -4.51 -6.41 -2.41
CA THR A 93 -4.22 -7.56 -3.27
C THR A 93 -5.52 -8.28 -3.53
N ASP A 94 -5.68 -8.76 -4.77
CA ASP A 94 -6.77 -9.64 -5.17
C ASP A 94 -6.95 -10.73 -4.10
N PRO A 95 -8.16 -10.90 -3.54
CA PRO A 95 -8.42 -11.87 -2.49
C PRO A 95 -7.94 -13.29 -2.79
N THR A 96 -7.96 -13.70 -4.06
CA THR A 96 -7.55 -15.02 -4.52
C THR A 96 -6.04 -15.20 -4.63
N GLU A 97 -5.28 -14.09 -4.61
CA GLU A 97 -3.82 -14.07 -4.81
C GLU A 97 -3.05 -13.63 -3.54
N ARG A 98 -3.71 -13.69 -2.38
CA ARG A 98 -3.10 -13.36 -1.08
C ARG A 98 -2.13 -14.45 -0.63
N LYS A 99 -1.25 -14.08 0.31
CA LYS A 99 -0.26 -14.97 0.95
C LYS A 99 0.84 -15.50 0.02
N LEU A 100 1.05 -14.84 -1.12
CA LEU A 100 2.14 -15.14 -2.06
C LEU A 100 3.38 -14.26 -1.86
N GLY A 101 3.41 -13.41 -0.83
CA GLY A 101 4.53 -12.50 -0.55
C GLY A 101 4.49 -11.15 -1.26
N ILE A 102 3.65 -10.98 -2.30
CA ILE A 102 3.52 -9.71 -3.06
C ILE A 102 3.29 -8.51 -2.14
N GLY A 103 2.32 -8.60 -1.22
CA GLY A 103 1.98 -7.48 -0.35
C GLY A 103 3.16 -6.98 0.49
N ALA A 104 4.02 -7.89 0.97
CA ALA A 104 5.20 -7.53 1.74
C ALA A 104 6.23 -6.79 0.90
N VAL A 105 6.46 -7.24 -0.34
CA VAL A 105 7.35 -6.55 -1.29
C VAL A 105 6.79 -5.16 -1.63
N LEU A 106 5.50 -5.05 -1.94
CA LEU A 106 4.87 -3.77 -2.28
C LEU A 106 4.96 -2.76 -1.12
N LEU A 107 4.70 -3.20 0.11
CA LEU A 107 4.88 -2.38 1.32
C LEU A 107 6.32 -1.86 1.41
N ARG A 108 7.31 -2.76 1.34
CA ARG A 108 8.73 -2.41 1.49
C ARG A 108 9.22 -1.46 0.40
N ARG A 109 8.75 -1.61 -0.86
CA ARG A 109 9.05 -0.67 -1.95
C ARG A 109 8.53 0.74 -1.64
N CYS A 110 7.31 0.87 -1.12
CA CYS A 110 6.79 2.18 -0.70
C CYS A 110 7.56 2.78 0.48
N LEU A 111 7.96 1.97 1.47
CA LEU A 111 8.75 2.43 2.61
C LEU A 111 10.15 2.88 2.17
N ARG A 112 10.76 2.15 1.23
CA ARG A 112 12.02 2.54 0.59
C ARG A 112 11.90 3.90 -0.09
N ASP A 113 10.85 4.11 -0.88
CA ASP A 113 10.62 5.40 -1.54
C ASP A 113 10.48 6.55 -0.55
N GLN A 114 9.72 6.35 0.54
CA GLN A 114 9.57 7.38 1.57
C GLN A 114 10.91 7.69 2.25
N LYS A 115 11.74 6.67 2.52
CA LYS A 115 13.10 6.85 3.06
C LYS A 115 13.97 7.65 2.08
N ASP A 116 13.95 7.27 0.80
CA ASP A 116 14.74 7.91 -0.25
C ASP A 116 14.27 9.37 -0.52
N HIS A 117 13.01 9.69 -0.21
CA HIS A 117 12.48 11.06 -0.17
C HIS A 117 12.85 11.84 1.10
N GLY A 118 13.64 11.26 2.02
CA GLY A 118 14.14 11.92 3.22
C GLY A 118 13.23 11.83 4.44
N HIS A 119 12.15 11.04 4.40
CA HIS A 119 11.36 10.76 5.59
C HIS A 119 12.11 9.80 6.51
N THR A 120 12.04 10.06 7.82
CA THR A 120 12.66 9.21 8.85
C THR A 120 11.69 8.17 9.43
N PHE A 121 10.39 8.33 9.19
CA PHE A 121 9.35 7.41 9.63
C PHE A 121 8.22 7.34 8.61
N SER A 122 7.35 6.33 8.74
CA SER A 122 6.10 6.21 7.99
C SER A 122 4.91 5.98 8.92
N VAL A 123 3.80 6.64 8.64
CA VAL A 123 2.50 6.42 9.28
C VAL A 123 1.67 5.49 8.41
N ILE A 124 1.18 4.42 9.03
CA ILE A 124 0.27 3.45 8.42
C ILE A 124 -1.09 3.62 9.12
N PRO A 125 -2.02 4.43 8.59
CA PRO A 125 -3.29 4.74 9.25
C PRO A 125 -4.30 3.61 9.07
N TRP A 126 -5.33 3.56 9.94
CA TRP A 126 -6.52 2.71 9.78
C TRP A 126 -6.24 1.22 9.46
N VAL A 127 -5.30 0.62 10.20
CA VAL A 127 -4.83 -0.74 9.90
C VAL A 127 -5.76 -1.85 10.37
N GLY A 128 -5.91 -2.85 9.50
CA GLY A 128 -6.32 -4.22 9.84
C GLY A 128 -5.97 -5.15 8.68
N PRO A 129 -5.23 -6.27 8.86
CA PRO A 129 -4.61 -6.80 10.10
C PRO A 129 -3.27 -6.11 10.47
N TYR A 130 -3.08 -5.75 11.75
CA TYR A 130 -1.86 -5.08 12.23
C TYR A 130 -0.62 -5.99 12.26
N THR A 131 -0.82 -7.30 12.42
CA THR A 131 0.28 -8.29 12.47
C THR A 131 1.11 -8.31 11.20
N PHE A 132 0.48 -8.09 10.04
CA PHE A 132 1.16 -7.97 8.75
C PHE A 132 2.20 -6.84 8.77
N TYR A 133 1.83 -5.65 9.24
CA TYR A 133 2.74 -4.50 9.28
C TYR A 133 3.80 -4.64 10.38
N ALA A 134 3.45 -5.23 11.52
CA ALA A 134 4.43 -5.56 12.56
C ALA A 134 5.50 -6.54 12.04
N GLN A 135 5.10 -7.55 11.26
CA GLN A 135 6.01 -8.57 10.73
C GLN A 135 6.89 -8.06 9.57
N HIS A 136 6.32 -7.26 8.66
CA HIS A 136 7.01 -6.90 7.42
C HIS A 136 7.63 -5.50 7.42
N ALA A 137 7.30 -4.68 8.41
CA ALA A 137 7.80 -3.32 8.54
C ALA A 137 8.22 -2.93 9.96
N SER A 138 8.28 -3.89 10.89
CA SER A 138 8.55 -3.63 12.31
C SER A 138 7.69 -2.49 12.86
N ALA A 139 6.47 -2.34 12.31
CA ALA A 139 5.63 -1.22 12.63
C ALA A 139 4.96 -1.44 13.99
N GLU A 140 4.83 -0.37 14.77
CA GLU A 140 4.26 -0.42 16.11
C GLU A 140 2.92 0.30 16.19
N ILE A 141 2.06 -0.13 17.11
CA ILE A 141 0.77 0.53 17.36
C ILE A 141 1.05 1.85 18.08
N SER A 142 0.81 2.97 17.39
CA SER A 142 1.01 4.31 17.95
C SER A 142 -0.29 4.98 18.44
N ARG A 143 -1.44 4.62 17.87
CA ARG A 143 -2.76 5.20 18.19
C ARG A 143 -3.86 4.16 18.00
N ILE A 144 -4.89 4.22 18.86
CA ILE A 144 -6.09 3.37 18.79
C ILE A 144 -7.31 4.29 18.67
N PHE A 145 -8.18 4.01 17.71
CA PHE A 145 -9.41 4.76 17.47
C PHE A 145 -10.62 3.86 17.70
N TRP A 146 -11.60 4.34 18.46
CA TRP A 146 -12.86 3.66 18.71
C TRP A 146 -13.94 4.28 17.83
N ARG A 147 -14.53 3.48 16.94
CA ARG A 147 -15.64 3.94 16.10
C ARG A 147 -16.96 3.76 16.83
N PHE A 148 -17.59 4.87 17.20
CA PHE A 148 -18.94 4.88 17.76
C PHE A 148 -19.97 5.21 16.68
N GLN A 149 -21.14 4.57 16.77
CA GLN A 149 -22.29 4.84 15.91
C GLN A 149 -23.54 4.96 16.78
N LYS A 150 -24.35 6.00 16.56
CA LYS A 150 -25.66 6.18 17.21
C LYS A 150 -26.74 6.18 16.14
N THR A 151 -27.66 5.23 16.22
CA THR A 151 -28.86 5.23 15.38
C THR A 151 -29.89 6.18 15.98
N ILE A 152 -30.39 7.12 15.19
CA ILE A 152 -31.48 8.00 15.61
C ILE A 152 -32.78 7.45 15.04
N SER A 153 -33.69 7.05 15.92
CA SER A 153 -35.08 6.74 15.56
C SER A 153 -35.90 8.01 15.61
N LEU A 154 -36.48 8.40 14.48
CA LEU A 154 -37.52 9.44 14.45
C LEU A 154 -38.81 8.79 14.96
N LEU A 155 -39.43 9.39 15.98
CA LEU A 155 -40.78 9.01 16.41
C LEU A 155 -41.75 9.42 15.29
N SER A 156 -42.47 8.43 14.75
CA SER A 156 -43.58 8.61 13.80
C SER A 156 -44.80 9.22 14.46
#